data_AF-A0A6M0Q6I6-F1
#
_entry.id   AF-A0A6M0Q6I6-F1
#
_cell.length_a   1.000
_cell.length_b   1.000
_cell.length_c   1.000
_cell.angle_alpha   90.00
_cell.angle_beta   90.00
_cell.angle_gamma   90.00
#
_symmetry.space_group_name_H-M   'P 1'
#
loop_
_entity.id
_entity.type
_entity.pdbx_description
1 polymer ?
#
loop_
_entity_poly.entity_id
_entity_poly.type
_entity_poly.pdbx_seq_one_letter_code
_entity_poly.pdbx_strand_id
1 'polypeptide(L)' 'MKVLTIYLIFVLALTIMGFFLGMNVGGNHFEDFIFNGARGYELGGQVGGLLGLTVGLSLIIVHLLLKKFRKD' A
#
# COMPACT_ATOMS: atom_id res chain seq x y z
N MET A 1 1.09 14.55 19.98
CA MET A 1 0.57 14.03 18.70
C MET A 1 0.25 12.55 18.87
N LYS A 2 -0.94 12.10 18.47
CA LYS A 2 -1.46 10.77 18.79
C LYS A 2 -0.74 9.73 17.91
N VAL A 3 -0.28 8.61 18.46
CA VAL A 3 0.43 7.50 17.76
C VAL A 3 -0.23 7.11 16.42
N LEU A 4 -1.56 7.20 16.35
CA LEU A 4 -2.34 7.02 15.12
C LEU A 4 -1.89 7.92 13.96
N THR A 5 -1.55 9.18 14.20
CA THR A 5 -1.09 10.12 13.18
C THR A 5 0.21 9.65 12.53
N ILE A 6 1.14 9.10 13.31
CA ILE A 6 2.40 8.55 12.79
C ILE A 6 2.10 7.38 11.86
N TYR A 7 1.22 6.47 12.28
CA TYR A 7 0.82 5.34 11.44
C TYR A 7 0.17 5.79 10.12
N LEU A 8 -0.70 6.78 10.15
CA LEU A 8 -1.33 7.30 8.93
C LEU A 8 -0.31 7.88 7.95
N ILE A 9 0.75 8.54 8.45
CA ILE A 9 1.86 9.01 7.60
C ILE A 9 2.59 7.82 6.96
N PHE A 10 2.87 6.76 7.73
CA PHE A 10 3.48 5.55 7.18
C PHE A 10 2.60 4.85 6.14
N VAL A 11 1.29 4.74 6.37
CA VAL A 11 0.35 4.17 5.39
C VAL A 11 0.38 4.97 4.10
N LEU A 12 0.35 6.30 4.20
CA LEU A 12 0.41 7.17 3.02
C LEU A 12 1.74 7.00 2.28
N ALA A 13 2.87 7.01 2.99
CA ALA A 13 4.19 6.82 2.39
C ALA A 13 4.32 5.48 1.67
N LEU A 14 3.88 4.37 2.29
CA LEU A 14 3.91 3.04 1.69
C LEU A 14 2.98 2.93 0.48
N THR A 15 1.82 3.58 0.51
CA THR A 15 0.90 3.64 -0.62
C THR A 15 1.54 4.35 -1.81
N ILE A 16 2.19 5.49 -1.57
CA ILE A 16 2.89 6.26 -2.62
C ILE A 16 4.08 5.48 -3.17
N MET A 17 4.90 4.86 -2.31
CA MET A 17 6.02 4.03 -2.74
C MET A 17 5.53 2.83 -3.55
N GLY A 18 4.50 2.14 -3.07
CA GLY A 18 3.88 1.02 -3.77
C GLY A 18 3.37 1.44 -5.15
N PHE A 19 2.74 2.60 -5.26
CA PHE A 19 2.28 3.16 -6.53
C PHE A 19 3.44 3.33 -7.52
N PHE A 20 4.52 4.02 -7.15
CA PHE A 20 5.66 4.23 -8.07
C PHE A 20 6.40 2.94 -8.43
N LEU A 21 6.56 2.01 -7.48
CA LEU A 21 7.16 0.71 -7.75
C LEU A 21 6.27 -0.11 -8.69
N GLY A 22 4.97 -0.12 -8.43
CA GLY A 22 3.99 -0.80 -9.26
C GLY A 22 3.95 -0.24 -10.67
N MET A 23 4.02 1.08 -10.83
CA MET A 23 4.15 1.75 -12.13
C MET A 23 5.36 1.24 -12.93
N ASN A 24 6.53 1.18 -12.29
CA ASN A 24 7.76 0.71 -12.92
C ASN A 24 7.67 -0.77 -13.34
N VAL A 25 7.06 -1.62 -12.52
CA VAL A 25 6.82 -3.03 -12.86
C VAL A 25 5.78 -3.14 -13.98
N GLY A 26 4.66 -2.44 -13.87
CA GLY A 26 3.55 -2.59 -14.81
C GLY A 26 3.82 -2.06 -16.19
N GLY A 27 4.64 -1.02 -16.32
CA GLY A 27 5.13 -0.55 -17.62
C GLY A 27 5.91 -1.62 -18.40
N ASN A 28 6.47 -2.63 -17.72
CA ASN A 28 7.27 -3.67 -18.36
C ASN A 28 6.58 -5.04 -18.44
N HIS A 29 5.50 -5.25 -17.66
CA HIS A 29 4.93 -6.60 -17.48
C HIS A 29 3.41 -6.67 -17.68
N PHE A 30 2.68 -5.55 -17.69
CA PHE A 30 1.21 -5.55 -17.76
C PHE A 30 0.66 -4.74 -18.96
N GLU A 31 1.43 -4.62 -20.05
CA GLU A 31 1.02 -3.82 -21.23
C GLU A 31 -0.25 -4.36 -21.92
N ASP A 32 -0.40 -5.70 -21.96
CA ASP A 32 -1.53 -6.37 -22.61
C ASP A 32 -2.73 -6.60 -21.69
N PHE A 33 -2.57 -6.37 -20.38
CA PHE A 33 -3.61 -6.60 -19.39
C PHE A 33 -4.32 -5.29 -19.04
N ILE A 34 -5.64 -5.28 -19.23
CA ILE A 34 -6.49 -4.13 -18.91
C ILE A 34 -7.26 -4.44 -17.63
N PHE A 35 -7.14 -3.55 -16.65
CA PHE A 35 -7.91 -3.61 -15.42
C PHE A 35 -8.35 -2.21 -15.01
N ASN A 36 -9.63 -2.09 -14.69
CA ASN A 36 -10.27 -0.81 -14.37
C ASN A 36 -10.03 0.28 -15.44
N GLY A 37 -10.01 -0.12 -16.73
CA GLY A 37 -9.76 0.78 -17.86
C GLY A 37 -8.31 1.24 -18.03
N ALA A 38 -7.40 0.86 -17.12
CA ALA A 38 -5.98 1.16 -17.18
C ALA A 38 -5.17 -0.06 -17.64
N ARG A 39 -4.00 0.17 -18.22
CA ARG A 39 -3.05 -0.88 -18.64
C ARG A 39 -1.60 -0.45 -18.43
N GLY A 40 -0.68 -1.40 -18.48
CA GLY A 40 0.75 -1.14 -18.38
C GLY A 40 1.11 -0.36 -17.12
N TYR A 41 1.74 0.80 -17.33
CA TYR A 41 2.22 1.70 -16.28
C TYR A 41 1.12 2.16 -15.32
N GLU A 42 -0.04 2.55 -15.83
CA GLU A 42 -1.14 3.07 -14.99
C GLU A 42 -1.74 1.98 -14.12
N LEU A 43 -1.94 0.79 -14.70
CA LEU A 43 -2.44 -0.36 -13.97
C LEU A 43 -1.45 -0.81 -12.90
N GLY A 44 -0.18 -0.90 -13.26
CA GLY A 44 0.89 -1.20 -12.32
C GLY A 44 0.86 -0.26 -11.12
N GLY A 45 0.68 1.03 -11.35
CA GLY A 45 0.51 2.01 -10.30
C GLY A 45 -0.68 1.73 -9.38
N GLN A 46 -1.87 1.49 -9.95
CA GLN A 46 -3.07 1.18 -9.16
C GLN A 46 -2.87 -0.06 -8.27
N VAL A 47 -2.34 -1.14 -8.83
CA VAL A 47 -2.09 -2.39 -8.09
C VAL A 47 -1.03 -2.17 -7.01
N GLY A 48 0.08 -1.52 -7.36
CA GLY A 48 1.15 -1.22 -6.42
C GLY A 48 0.70 -0.34 -5.26
N GLY A 49 -0.14 0.67 -5.54
CA GLY A 49 -0.75 1.50 -4.51
C GLY A 49 -1.66 0.72 -3.57
N LEU A 50 -2.50 -0.17 -4.11
CA LEU A 50 -3.34 -1.06 -3.30
C LEU A 50 -2.52 -1.99 -2.41
N LEU A 51 -1.41 -2.55 -2.92
CA LEU A 51 -0.50 -3.37 -2.12
C LEU A 51 0.17 -2.54 -1.00
N GLY A 52 0.66 -1.34 -1.32
CA GLY A 52 1.25 -0.42 -0.35
C GLY A 52 0.27 -0.02 0.76
N LEU A 53 -0.98 0.26 0.39
CA LEU A 53 -2.07 0.53 1.34
C LEU A 53 -2.34 -0.68 2.25
N THR A 54 -2.43 -1.87 1.65
CA THR A 54 -2.70 -3.12 2.39
C THR A 54 -1.61 -3.41 3.42
N VAL A 55 -0.33 -3.23 3.04
CA VAL A 55 0.81 -3.36 3.95
C VAL A 55 0.79 -2.28 5.03
N GLY A 56 0.48 -1.03 4.68
CA GLY A 56 0.36 0.05 5.67
C GLY A 56 -0.72 -0.20 6.72
N LEU A 57 -1.90 -0.65 6.30
CA LEU A 57 -3.01 -0.97 7.19
C LEU A 57 -2.71 -2.20 8.07
N SER A 58 -2.03 -3.21 7.54
CA SER A 58 -1.68 -4.40 8.33
C SER A 58 -0.75 -4.06 9.50
N LEU A 59 0.15 -3.08 9.35
CA LEU A 59 0.98 -2.59 10.46
C LEU A 59 0.16 -1.96 11.58
N ILE A 60 -0.93 -1.26 11.26
CA ILE A 60 -1.86 -0.71 12.27
C ILE A 60 -2.55 -1.84 13.01
N ILE A 61 -3.06 -2.84 12.28
CA ILE A 61 -3.73 -4.01 12.86
C ILE A 61 -2.77 -4.76 13.79
N VAL A 62 -1.55 -5.03 13.35
CA VAL A 62 -0.50 -5.69 14.16
C VAL A 62 -0.22 -4.90 15.43
N HIS A 63 -0.07 -3.57 15.34
CA HIS A 63 0.13 -2.74 16.53
C HIS A 63 -1.04 -2.84 17.52
N LEU A 64 -2.29 -2.78 17.04
CA LEU A 64 -3.48 -2.90 17.89
C LEU A 64 -3.58 -4.29 18.55
N LEU A 65 -3.25 -5.35 17.82
CA LEU A 65 -3.19 -6.71 18.35
C LEU A 65 -2.13 -6.83 19.46
N LEU A 66 -0.90 -6.37 19.20
CA LEU A 66 0.17 -6.38 20.21
C LEU A 66 -0.21 -5.60 21.46
N LYS A 67 -0.88 -4.44 21.29
CA LYS A 67 -1.36 -3.65 22.44
C LYS A 67 -2.43 -4.38 23.25
N LYS A 68 -3.27 -5.18 22.59
CA LYS A 68 -4.27 -6.02 23.27
C LYS A 68 -3.60 -7.12 24.10
N PHE A 69 -2.60 -7.82 23.54
CA PHE A 69 -1.89 -8.90 24.24
C PHE A 69 -0.89 -8.43 25.32
N ARG A 70 -0.49 -7.16 25.32
CA ARG A 70 0.41 -6.60 26.34
C ARG A 70 -0.34 -6.10 27.60
N LYS A 71 -1.67 -6.21 27.63
CA LYS A 71 -2.51 -5.76 28.74
C LYS A 71 -2.86 -6.88 29.74
N ASP A 72 -2.30 -8.07 29.54
CA ASP A 72 -2.26 -9.17 30.49
C ASP A 72 -0.85 -9.26 31.09
#